data_AF-A0A1F9DNV2-F1
#
_entry.id   AF-A0A1F9DNV2-F1
#
_cell.length_a   1.000
_cell.length_b   1.000
_cell.length_c   1.000
_cell.angle_alpha   90.00
_cell.angle_beta   90.00
_cell.angle_gamma   90.00
#
_symmetry.space_group_name_H-M   'P 1'
#
loop_
_entity.id
_entity.type
_entity.pdbx_description
1 polymer ?
#
loop_
_entity_poly.entity_id
_entity_poly.type
_entity_poly.pdbx_seq_one_letter_code
_entity_poly.pdbx_strand_id
1 'polypeptide(L)'
;MKRVSKESDIINGLWRLPASAAVWSGSFLRPIDGEVVGTFGTGSIINNQPRSPHTGVDLKGEEGTPIKAVNDGKVILICDHFFTGKSIFLDHGTDIISMYFHLQEIDVKEGDMVRKGQIIGLVGSTGRVTGPHLHWGMRINGARINPLSLIDLSKEWEE
;
A
#
# COMPACT_ATOMS: atom_id res chain seq x y z
N MET A 1 3.14 16.57 16.50
CA MET A 1 1.80 16.14 16.94
C MET A 1 0.68 16.66 16.02
N LYS A 2 0.49 17.99 15.84
CA LYS A 2 -0.63 18.52 15.01
C LYS A 2 -0.65 18.02 13.55
N ARG A 3 0.51 17.92 12.86
CA ARG A 3 0.60 17.39 11.49
C ARG A 3 0.12 15.94 11.40
N VAL A 4 0.73 15.05 12.20
CA VAL A 4 0.39 13.61 12.26
C VAL A 4 -1.10 13.38 12.54
N SER A 5 -1.70 14.17 13.45
CA SER A 5 -3.13 14.05 13.73
C SER A 5 -3.98 14.35 12.50
N LYS A 6 -3.71 15.46 11.80
CA LYS A 6 -4.43 15.83 10.57
C LYS A 6 -4.26 14.81 9.46
N GLU A 7 -3.03 14.30 9.28
CA GLU A 7 -2.74 13.24 8.31
C GLU A 7 -3.53 11.96 8.63
N SER A 8 -3.65 11.62 9.92
CA SER A 8 -4.44 10.46 10.36
C SER A 8 -5.93 10.66 10.10
N ASP A 9 -6.45 11.88 10.27
CA ASP A 9 -7.86 12.20 10.00
C ASP A 9 -8.20 12.05 8.51
N ILE A 10 -7.29 12.43 7.60
CA ILE A 10 -7.43 12.22 6.15
C ILE A 10 -7.56 10.72 5.84
N ILE A 11 -6.63 9.90 6.36
CA ILE A 11 -6.66 8.45 6.16
C ILE A 11 -7.92 7.82 6.76
N ASN A 12 -8.33 8.25 7.95
CA ASN A 12 -9.54 7.76 8.60
C ASN A 12 -10.82 8.14 7.86
N GLY A 13 -10.80 9.25 7.11
CA GLY A 13 -11.88 9.64 6.21
C GLY A 13 -12.08 8.65 5.06
N LEU A 14 -10.99 8.12 4.48
CA LEU A 14 -11.06 7.13 3.39
C LEU A 14 -11.80 5.87 3.82
N TRP A 15 -11.61 5.42 5.06
CA TRP A 15 -12.22 4.19 5.57
C TRP A 15 -13.73 4.25 5.77
N ARG A 16 -14.32 5.45 5.64
CA ARG A 16 -15.76 5.68 5.79
C ARG A 16 -16.47 5.83 4.45
N LEU A 17 -15.73 5.83 3.34
CA LEU A 17 -16.32 5.87 2.02
C LEU A 17 -17.14 4.58 1.78
N PRO A 18 -18.31 4.68 1.12
CA PRO A 18 -19.08 3.50 0.79
C PRO A 18 -18.32 2.62 -0.20
N ALA A 19 -18.43 1.30 -0.04
CA ALA A 19 -17.85 0.35 -0.97
C ALA A 19 -18.37 0.57 -2.39
N SER A 20 -17.45 0.64 -3.36
CA SER A 20 -17.77 0.67 -4.78
C SER A 20 -17.90 -0.75 -5.34
N ALA A 21 -18.48 -0.89 -6.54
CA ALA A 21 -18.51 -2.17 -7.24
C ALA A 21 -17.08 -2.65 -7.55
N ALA A 22 -16.87 -3.97 -7.56
CA ALA A 22 -15.57 -4.54 -7.88
C ALA A 22 -15.10 -4.06 -9.26
N VAL A 23 -13.86 -3.56 -9.32
CA VAL A 23 -13.16 -3.25 -10.56
C VAL A 23 -11.94 -4.14 -10.78
N TRP A 24 -11.54 -4.92 -9.78
CA TRP A 24 -10.48 -5.91 -9.88
C TRP A 24 -10.92 -7.17 -10.65
N SER A 25 -9.95 -7.88 -11.22
CA SER A 25 -10.18 -9.19 -11.86
C SER A 25 -9.00 -10.16 -11.68
N GLY A 26 -9.34 -11.43 -11.52
CA GLY A 26 -8.37 -12.53 -11.33
C GLY A 26 -7.45 -12.30 -10.13
N SER A 27 -6.25 -12.88 -10.20
CA SER A 27 -5.27 -12.80 -9.13
C SER A 27 -4.68 -11.39 -8.96
N PHE A 28 -4.30 -11.07 -7.72
CA PHE A 28 -3.52 -9.88 -7.39
C PHE A 28 -2.03 -10.14 -7.66
N LEU A 29 -1.35 -9.13 -8.19
CA LEU A 29 0.08 -9.19 -8.46
C LEU A 29 0.91 -8.68 -7.29
N ARG A 30 2.18 -9.08 -7.27
CA ARG A 30 3.20 -8.38 -6.50
C ARG A 30 3.54 -7.04 -7.18
N PRO A 31 3.71 -5.94 -6.43
CA PRO A 31 3.92 -4.62 -7.04
C PRO A 31 5.34 -4.37 -7.55
N ILE A 32 6.34 -5.07 -6.99
CA ILE A 32 7.74 -5.13 -7.48
C ILE A 32 8.23 -6.57 -7.37
N ASP A 33 9.45 -6.93 -7.78
CA ASP A 33 9.97 -8.31 -7.72
C ASP A 33 10.97 -8.60 -6.57
N GLY A 34 11.42 -7.59 -5.81
CA GLY A 34 12.44 -7.78 -4.78
C GLY A 34 12.04 -8.49 -3.48
N GLU A 35 13.00 -9.05 -2.77
CA GLU A 35 12.79 -9.90 -1.59
C GLU A 35 11.96 -9.25 -0.47
N VAL A 36 11.27 -10.08 0.30
CA VAL A 36 10.57 -9.63 1.52
C VAL A 36 11.60 -9.35 2.61
N VAL A 37 11.69 -8.10 3.05
CA VAL A 37 12.62 -7.65 4.11
C VAL A 37 11.91 -7.21 5.38
N GLY A 38 10.59 -6.99 5.32
CA GLY A 38 9.74 -6.68 6.47
C GLY A 38 8.44 -7.46 6.38
N THR A 39 8.15 -8.32 7.36
CA THR A 39 6.99 -9.22 7.34
C THR A 39 5.79 -8.58 8.04
N PHE A 40 4.60 -8.75 7.48
CA PHE A 40 3.33 -8.31 8.08
C PHE A 40 3.14 -8.87 9.50
N GLY A 41 2.61 -8.04 10.40
CA GLY A 41 2.30 -8.44 11.78
C GLY A 41 3.50 -8.51 12.72
N THR A 42 4.73 -8.34 12.21
CA THR A 42 5.93 -8.32 13.06
C THR A 42 5.89 -7.11 14.00
N GLY A 43 5.90 -7.36 15.30
CA GLY A 43 6.04 -6.32 16.33
C GLY A 43 7.51 -6.15 16.73
N SER A 44 7.88 -4.95 17.18
CA SER A 44 9.19 -4.69 17.80
C SER A 44 9.01 -4.16 19.22
N ILE A 45 10.02 -4.39 20.06
CA ILE A 45 10.12 -3.80 21.39
C ILE A 45 11.34 -2.89 21.40
N ILE A 46 11.14 -1.60 21.65
CA ILE A 46 12.22 -0.60 21.71
C ILE A 46 12.16 0.06 23.08
N ASN A 47 13.26 0.04 23.83
CA ASN A 47 13.33 0.55 25.21
C ASN A 47 12.24 -0.06 26.11
N ASN A 48 12.04 -1.37 26.04
CA ASN A 48 10.99 -2.13 26.75
C ASN A 48 9.55 -1.69 26.44
N GLN A 49 9.33 -0.94 25.36
CA GLN A 49 7.99 -0.54 24.92
C GLN A 49 7.63 -1.21 23.59
N PRO A 50 6.49 -1.93 23.52
CA PRO A 50 6.02 -2.49 22.27
C PRO A 50 5.69 -1.37 21.29
N ARG A 51 6.09 -1.55 20.03
CA ARG A 51 5.70 -0.70 18.91
C ARG A 51 4.52 -1.33 18.18
N SER A 52 3.82 -0.51 17.42
CA SER A 52 2.77 -0.99 16.54
C SER A 52 3.33 -2.06 15.60
N PRO A 53 2.61 -3.17 15.39
CA PRO A 53 3.00 -4.19 14.43
C PRO A 53 3.10 -3.62 13.02
N HIS A 54 3.89 -4.27 12.19
CA HIS A 54 4.03 -3.92 10.79
C HIS A 54 2.72 -4.16 10.03
N THR A 55 2.17 -3.13 9.39
CA THR A 55 0.80 -3.14 8.80
C THR A 55 0.77 -3.45 7.29
N GLY A 56 1.89 -3.92 6.77
CA GLY A 56 2.11 -4.29 5.37
C GLY A 56 3.32 -5.21 5.26
N VAL A 57 3.87 -5.33 4.06
CA VAL A 57 5.10 -6.05 3.76
C VAL A 57 6.09 -5.07 3.15
N ASP A 58 7.34 -5.13 3.58
CA ASP A 58 8.41 -4.34 2.98
C ASP A 58 9.12 -5.20 1.95
N LEU A 59 9.18 -4.69 0.73
CA LEU A 59 9.79 -5.32 -0.42
C LEU A 59 11.06 -4.55 -0.75
N LYS A 60 12.18 -5.27 -0.83
CA LYS A 60 13.47 -4.69 -1.23
C LYS A 60 13.33 -4.09 -2.63
N GLY A 61 13.75 -2.85 -2.79
CA GLY A 61 13.77 -2.16 -4.07
C GLY A 61 14.74 -1.00 -4.00
N GLU A 62 15.57 -0.85 -5.03
CA GLU A 62 16.41 0.32 -5.17
C GLU A 62 15.56 1.54 -5.52
N GLU A 63 16.03 2.73 -5.16
CA GLU A 63 15.41 3.98 -5.58
C GLU A 63 15.35 3.99 -7.11
N GLY A 64 14.13 4.04 -7.65
CA GLY A 64 13.85 4.09 -9.09
C GLY A 64 13.19 2.83 -9.61
N THR A 65 13.08 1.79 -8.77
CA THR A 65 12.37 0.55 -9.12
C THR A 65 10.91 0.88 -9.46
N PRO A 66 10.41 0.53 -10.67
CA PRO A 66 9.02 0.80 -11.05
C PRO A 66 8.02 -0.02 -10.22
N ILE A 67 6.97 0.65 -9.73
CA ILE A 67 5.92 0.05 -8.90
C ILE A 67 4.67 -0.19 -9.74
N LYS A 68 4.15 -1.42 -9.71
CA LYS A 68 2.97 -1.84 -10.46
C LYS A 68 1.66 -1.75 -9.64
N ALA A 69 0.61 -1.37 -10.35
CA ALA A 69 -0.79 -1.77 -10.18
C ALA A 69 -0.96 -3.22 -9.67
N VAL A 70 -1.32 -3.49 -8.40
CA VAL A 70 -1.52 -4.90 -7.98
C VAL A 70 -2.77 -5.52 -8.62
N ASN A 71 -3.75 -4.69 -8.95
CA ASN A 71 -4.93 -5.03 -9.74
C ASN A 71 -5.52 -3.73 -10.37
N ASP A 72 -6.55 -3.87 -11.20
CA ASP A 72 -7.36 -2.74 -11.67
C ASP A 72 -7.94 -2.00 -10.46
N GLY A 73 -7.93 -0.66 -10.49
CA GLY A 73 -8.35 0.14 -9.35
C GLY A 73 -8.48 1.62 -9.65
N LYS A 74 -9.04 2.38 -8.71
CA LYS A 74 -9.12 3.83 -8.75
C LYS A 74 -8.17 4.45 -7.74
N VAL A 75 -7.41 5.45 -8.12
CA VAL A 75 -6.59 6.23 -7.19
C VAL A 75 -7.51 7.06 -6.28
N ILE A 76 -7.56 6.73 -4.99
CA ILE A 76 -8.44 7.41 -4.03
C ILE A 76 -7.71 8.40 -3.12
N LEU A 77 -6.38 8.30 -3.02
CA LEU A 77 -5.56 9.27 -2.30
C LEU A 77 -4.12 9.22 -2.82
N ILE A 78 -3.55 10.41 -2.99
CA ILE A 78 -2.12 10.66 -3.10
C ILE A 78 -1.73 11.62 -1.99
N CYS A 79 -0.70 11.29 -1.21
CA CYS A 79 -0.27 12.16 -0.12
C CYS A 79 1.24 12.12 0.13
N ASP A 80 1.75 13.11 0.86
CA ASP A 80 3.14 13.17 1.35
C ASP A 80 3.12 13.33 2.89
N HIS A 81 2.96 12.22 3.58
CA HIS A 81 2.75 12.19 5.03
C HIS A 81 4.04 11.99 5.82
N PHE A 82 4.06 12.43 7.08
CA PHE A 82 5.26 12.35 7.92
C PHE A 82 5.82 10.92 8.04
N PHE A 83 4.96 9.92 8.20
CA PHE A 83 5.39 8.53 8.37
C PHE A 83 5.56 7.80 7.04
N THR A 84 4.55 7.85 6.17
CA THR A 84 4.50 7.04 4.95
C THR A 84 5.17 7.72 3.75
N GLY A 85 5.52 9.01 3.86
CA GLY A 85 6.08 9.76 2.74
C GLY A 85 5.08 9.88 1.59
N LYS A 86 5.62 9.96 0.38
CA LYS A 86 4.83 9.91 -0.85
C LYS A 86 4.14 8.56 -0.94
N SER A 87 2.82 8.61 -1.04
CA SER A 87 1.96 7.44 -0.89
C SER A 87 0.86 7.43 -1.94
N ILE A 88 0.49 6.23 -2.40
CA ILE A 88 -0.66 5.98 -3.28
C ILE A 88 -1.60 5.01 -2.59
N PHE A 89 -2.91 5.28 -2.68
CA PHE A 89 -3.98 4.39 -2.24
C PHE A 89 -4.88 4.08 -3.43
N LEU A 90 -5.11 2.80 -3.71
CA LEU A 90 -6.03 2.36 -4.77
C LEU A 90 -7.24 1.66 -4.15
N ASP A 91 -8.44 2.09 -4.53
CA ASP A 91 -9.68 1.36 -4.29
C ASP A 91 -9.93 0.40 -5.45
N HIS A 92 -10.02 -0.89 -5.14
CA HIS A 92 -10.33 -1.94 -6.11
C HIS A 92 -11.84 -2.25 -6.13
N GLY A 93 -12.63 -1.62 -5.27
CA GLY A 93 -14.03 -1.95 -5.02
C GLY A 93 -14.18 -3.05 -3.97
N THR A 94 -15.42 -3.28 -3.52
CA THR A 94 -15.75 -4.29 -2.50
C THR A 94 -14.91 -4.17 -1.23
N ASP A 95 -14.61 -2.94 -0.80
CA ASP A 95 -13.78 -2.60 0.37
C ASP A 95 -12.33 -3.15 0.34
N ILE A 96 -11.80 -3.42 -0.86
CA ILE A 96 -10.41 -3.85 -1.07
C ILE A 96 -9.55 -2.65 -1.45
N ILE A 97 -8.55 -2.34 -0.63
CA ILE A 97 -7.65 -1.20 -0.83
C ILE A 97 -6.19 -1.65 -0.77
N SER A 98 -5.41 -1.26 -1.78
CA SER A 98 -3.95 -1.40 -1.78
C SER A 98 -3.27 -0.06 -1.47
N MET A 99 -2.10 -0.14 -0.82
CA MET A 99 -1.36 1.00 -0.30
C MET A 99 0.12 0.86 -0.62
N TYR A 100 0.73 1.94 -1.10
CA TYR A 100 2.12 1.98 -1.55
C TYR A 100 2.79 3.19 -0.91
N PHE A 101 3.82 2.97 -0.08
CA PHE A 101 4.47 4.04 0.67
C PHE A 101 5.95 4.17 0.33
N HIS A 102 6.52 5.30 0.76
CA HIS A 102 7.94 5.64 0.62
C HIS A 102 8.39 5.91 -0.82
N LEU A 103 7.48 6.30 -1.71
CA LEU A 103 7.81 6.54 -3.13
C LEU A 103 8.75 7.76 -3.28
N GLN A 104 9.54 7.79 -4.36
CA GLN A 104 10.22 9.03 -4.78
C GLN A 104 9.37 9.83 -5.78
N GLU A 105 8.63 9.12 -6.62
CA GLU A 105 7.88 9.66 -7.76
C GLU A 105 6.53 8.95 -7.86
N ILE A 106 5.50 9.69 -8.27
CA ILE A 106 4.12 9.23 -8.45
C ILE A 106 3.68 9.60 -9.86
N ASP A 107 3.30 8.59 -10.64
CA ASP A 107 3.02 8.71 -12.08
C ASP A 107 1.53 8.84 -12.41
N VAL A 108 0.69 8.87 -11.37
CA VAL A 108 -0.78 8.91 -11.46
C VAL A 108 -1.35 10.07 -10.65
N LYS A 109 -2.63 10.37 -10.84
CA LYS A 109 -3.35 11.42 -10.12
C LYS A 109 -4.56 10.85 -9.37
N GLU A 110 -5.00 11.54 -8.33
CA GLU A 110 -6.25 11.20 -7.65
C GLU A 110 -7.43 11.22 -8.63
N GLY A 111 -8.25 10.18 -8.56
CA GLY A 111 -9.36 9.95 -9.48
C GLY A 111 -9.03 9.11 -10.71
N ASP A 112 -7.76 8.89 -11.04
CA ASP A 112 -7.36 8.07 -12.17
C ASP A 112 -7.79 6.61 -11.99
N MET A 113 -8.19 5.98 -13.10
CA MET A 113 -8.34 4.53 -13.18
C MET A 113 -7.02 3.93 -13.66
N VAL A 114 -6.53 2.92 -12.95
CA VAL A 114 -5.29 2.20 -13.28
C VAL A 114 -5.60 0.74 -13.62
N ARG A 115 -4.77 0.16 -14.48
CA ARG A 115 -4.84 -1.26 -14.84
C ARG A 115 -3.87 -2.11 -14.01
N LYS A 116 -4.21 -3.39 -13.80
CA LYS A 116 -3.32 -4.40 -13.25
C LYS A 116 -2.00 -4.41 -14.04
N GLY A 117 -0.88 -4.28 -13.33
CA GLY A 117 0.46 -4.20 -13.92
C GLY A 117 0.90 -2.82 -14.43
N GLN A 118 0.01 -1.81 -14.48
CA GLN A 118 0.38 -0.45 -14.86
C GLN A 118 1.39 0.14 -13.88
N ILE A 119 2.42 0.83 -14.36
CA ILE A 119 3.35 1.57 -13.49
C ILE A 119 2.64 2.79 -12.91
N ILE A 120 2.69 2.94 -11.58
CA ILE A 120 2.01 4.03 -10.84
C ILE A 120 2.98 4.97 -10.12
N GLY A 121 4.27 4.65 -10.11
CA GLY A 121 5.31 5.43 -9.46
C GLY A 121 6.60 4.62 -9.27
N LEU A 122 7.55 5.22 -8.57
CA LEU A 122 8.88 4.66 -8.36
C LEU A 122 9.21 4.52 -6.87
N VAL A 123 9.88 3.41 -6.52
CA VAL A 123 10.41 3.19 -5.17
C VAL A 123 11.35 4.33 -4.79
N GLY A 124 11.29 4.75 -3.54
CA GLY A 124 12.17 5.77 -2.97
C GLY A 124 12.41 5.53 -1.50
N SER A 125 12.68 6.62 -0.78
CA SER A 125 12.91 6.62 0.67
C SER A 125 12.28 7.84 1.35
N THR A 126 11.09 8.24 0.93
CA THR A 126 10.37 9.37 1.55
C THR A 126 9.62 8.96 2.83
N GLY A 127 9.35 9.92 3.71
CA GLY A 127 8.73 9.66 5.01
C GLY A 127 9.74 9.17 6.05
N ARG A 128 9.31 8.30 6.96
CA ARG A 128 10.14 7.81 8.06
C ARG A 128 10.68 6.41 7.75
N VAL A 129 11.79 6.36 7.02
CA VAL A 129 12.49 5.13 6.65
C VAL A 129 14.01 5.26 6.81
N THR A 130 14.71 4.13 6.87
CA THR A 130 16.18 4.09 6.98
C THR A 130 16.90 3.88 5.65
N GLY A 131 16.16 3.53 4.59
CA GLY A 131 16.70 3.33 3.25
C GLY A 131 15.62 2.91 2.25
N PRO A 132 15.95 2.83 0.95
CA PRO A 132 15.00 2.52 -0.10
C PRO A 132 14.36 1.13 0.05
N HIS A 133 13.03 1.10 0.00
CA HIS A 133 12.20 -0.10 -0.10
C HIS A 133 10.76 0.33 -0.43
N LEU A 134 9.94 -0.62 -0.88
CA LEU A 134 8.49 -0.42 -0.98
C LEU A 134 7.81 -1.01 0.24
N HIS A 135 7.13 -0.19 1.04
CA HIS A 135 6.12 -0.70 1.96
C HIS A 135 4.80 -0.86 1.20
N TRP A 136 4.31 -2.10 1.12
CA TRP A 136 3.06 -2.46 0.46
C TRP A 136 2.06 -3.00 1.47
N GLY A 137 0.89 -2.35 1.56
CA GLY A 137 -0.19 -2.74 2.45
C GLY A 137 -1.45 -3.13 1.68
N MET A 138 -2.24 -4.02 2.27
CA MET A 138 -3.57 -4.37 1.80
C MET A 138 -4.59 -4.22 2.94
N ARG A 139 -5.81 -3.83 2.59
CA ARG A 139 -6.94 -3.74 3.50
C ARG A 139 -8.19 -4.34 2.85
N ILE A 140 -8.93 -5.15 3.59
CA ILE A 140 -10.21 -5.75 3.16
C ILE A 140 -11.22 -5.59 4.30
N ASN A 141 -12.44 -5.09 4.02
CA ASN A 141 -13.57 -5.05 4.98
C ASN A 141 -13.22 -4.48 6.37
N GLY A 142 -12.43 -3.40 6.46
CA GLY A 142 -12.03 -2.85 7.76
C GLY A 142 -10.61 -3.18 8.18
N ALA A 143 -10.11 -4.36 7.80
CA ALA A 143 -8.92 -4.95 8.40
C ALA A 143 -7.70 -4.86 7.48
N ARG A 144 -6.55 -4.53 8.07
CA ARG A 144 -5.24 -4.77 7.44
C ARG A 144 -5.02 -6.28 7.36
N ILE A 145 -4.61 -6.75 6.20
CA ILE A 145 -4.35 -8.17 5.95
C ILE A 145 -2.90 -8.37 5.48
N ASN A 146 -2.39 -9.59 5.58
CA ASN A 146 -1.11 -9.94 4.98
C ASN A 146 -1.25 -9.92 3.44
N PRO A 147 -0.60 -8.98 2.74
CA PRO A 147 -0.70 -8.87 1.29
C PRO A 147 -0.26 -10.12 0.52
N LEU A 148 0.74 -10.85 1.03
CA LEU A 148 1.26 -12.05 0.38
C LEU A 148 0.23 -13.19 0.42
N SER A 149 -0.49 -13.35 1.53
CA SER A 149 -1.55 -14.34 1.66
C SER A 149 -2.70 -14.09 0.69
N LEU A 150 -3.02 -12.82 0.39
CA LEU A 150 -4.04 -12.48 -0.60
C LEU A 150 -3.63 -12.90 -2.01
N ILE A 151 -2.37 -12.67 -2.40
CA ILE A 151 -1.87 -13.11 -3.71
C ILE A 151 -2.08 -14.61 -3.86
N ASP A 152 -1.64 -15.40 -2.87
CA ASP A 152 -1.70 -16.85 -2.95
C ASP A 152 -3.13 -17.37 -3.02
N LEU A 153 -4.05 -16.84 -2.20
CA LEU A 153 -5.48 -17.19 -2.27
C LEU A 153 -6.13 -16.78 -3.59
N SER A 154 -5.74 -15.64 -4.14
CA SER A 154 -6.36 -15.11 -5.37
C SER A 154 -5.97 -15.87 -6.64
N LYS A 155 -4.91 -16.69 -6.60
CA LYS A 155 -4.54 -17.58 -7.72
C LYS A 155 -5.58 -18.66 -7.96
N GLU A 156 -6.29 -19.07 -6.91
CA GLU A 156 -7.37 -20.07 -6.98
C GLU A 156 -8.63 -19.50 -7.67
N TRP A 157 -8.69 -18.19 -7.93
CA TRP A 157 -9.83 -17.53 -8.59
C TRP A 157 -9.69 -17.43 -10.11
N GLU A 158 -8.59 -17.94 -10.66
CA GLU A 158 -8.35 -18.02 -12.10
C GLU A 158 -8.78 -19.37 -12.71
N GLU A 159 -9.33 -20.27 -11.89
CA GLU A 159 -9.98 -21.53 -12.28
C GLU A 159 -11.50 -21.36 -12.48
#